data_AF-A0A943CJ51-F1
#
_entry.id   AF-A0A943CJ51-F1
#
_cell.length_a   1.000
_cell.length_b   1.000
_cell.length_c   1.000
_cell.angle_alpha   90.00
_cell.angle_beta   90.00
_cell.angle_gamma   90.00
#
_symmetry.space_group_name_H-M   'P 1'
#
loop_
_entity.id
_entity.type
_entity.pdbx_description
1 polymer ?
#
loop_
_entity_poly.entity_id
_entity_poly.type
_entity_poly.pdbx_seq_one_letter_code
_entity_poly.pdbx_strand_id
1 'polypeptide(L)'
;MNKKELENLRTLNATKSMIEALRMPGRKNDWNGKQHKYRYWLAARCQQLDGILKVSICTREDLDKNILVPKWDIFINYEGETYNTRERQDDGTYKWRTAMIMNLEEWYTGRREYDFYMYFNKGGKYTVRKLLKTVNTGSAGIMEWQQGCKKRREDERIRKLTDRWDEVMKPVGEPPKGFRDWYEHNGFDGSNFIYYKGAGAKTGYCTSCLKTVQLDVKPKHNMSGKCPVCNRIINYVSRAKKKNVKTGSSSAGL
;
A
#
# COMPACT_ATOMS: atom_id res chain seq x y z
N MET A 1 -21.88 -1.76 12.61
CA MET A 1 -23.07 -0.92 12.83
C MET A 1 -24.30 -1.65 12.30
N ASN A 2 -25.45 -1.49 12.95
CA ASN A 2 -26.70 -2.11 12.50
C ASN A 2 -27.20 -1.39 11.24
N LYS A 3 -27.26 -2.10 10.11
CA LYS A 3 -27.64 -1.52 8.81
C LYS A 3 -29.08 -1.00 8.79
N LYS A 4 -30.00 -1.65 9.50
CA LYS A 4 -31.42 -1.24 9.58
C LYS A 4 -31.56 0.11 10.28
N GLU A 5 -30.79 0.35 11.34
CA GLU A 5 -30.76 1.65 12.04
C GLU A 5 -30.19 2.75 11.14
N LEU A 6 -29.11 2.45 10.40
CA LEU A 6 -28.51 3.41 9.46
C LEU A 6 -29.46 3.79 8.31
N GLU A 7 -30.34 2.86 7.89
CA GLU A 7 -31.36 3.12 6.86
C GLU A 7 -32.43 4.09 7.34
N ASN A 8 -32.75 4.09 8.63
CA ASN A 8 -33.72 5.02 9.23
C ASN A 8 -33.15 6.44 9.41
N LEU A 9 -31.83 6.63 9.30
CA LEU A 9 -31.24 7.97 9.36
C LEU A 9 -31.65 8.82 8.17
N ARG A 10 -32.14 10.04 8.46
CA ARG A 10 -32.63 10.99 7.45
C ARG A 10 -31.70 11.12 6.23
N THR A 11 -32.28 11.19 5.04
CA THR A 11 -31.51 11.41 3.79
C THR A 11 -30.99 12.84 3.74
N LEU A 12 -29.71 13.01 3.39
CA LEU A 12 -29.10 14.33 3.23
C LEU A 12 -29.03 14.66 1.73
N ASN A 13 -30.14 15.16 1.18
CA ASN A 13 -30.18 15.60 -0.21
C ASN A 13 -29.17 16.73 -0.49
N ALA A 14 -28.76 16.83 -1.76
CA ALA A 14 -27.89 17.87 -2.26
C ALA A 14 -28.44 19.26 -1.96
N THR A 15 -27.56 20.17 -1.55
CA THR A 15 -27.93 21.58 -1.29
C THR A 15 -27.68 22.45 -2.52
N LYS A 16 -28.29 23.64 -2.55
CA LYS A 16 -27.99 24.67 -3.55
C LYS A 16 -26.48 24.94 -3.66
N SER A 17 -25.78 25.03 -2.52
CA SER A 17 -24.34 25.25 -2.49
C SER A 17 -23.53 24.12 -3.13
N MET A 18 -24.01 22.87 -3.06
CA MET A 18 -23.37 21.73 -3.75
C MET A 18 -23.55 21.84 -5.26
N ILE A 19 -24.76 22.16 -5.72
CA ILE A 19 -25.07 22.36 -7.15
C ILE A 19 -24.24 23.50 -7.72
N GLU A 20 -24.22 24.65 -7.04
CA GLU A 20 -23.41 25.82 -7.41
C GLU A 20 -21.92 25.50 -7.44
N ALA A 21 -21.41 24.74 -6.46
CA ALA A 21 -20.01 24.35 -6.42
C ALA A 21 -19.63 23.49 -7.62
N LEU A 22 -20.45 22.52 -8.01
CA LEU A 22 -20.16 21.71 -9.20
C LEU A 22 -20.22 22.56 -10.48
N ARG A 23 -21.01 23.62 -10.56
CA ARG A 23 -21.02 24.52 -11.74
C ARG A 23 -19.78 25.43 -11.84
N MET A 24 -18.94 25.50 -10.82
CA MET A 24 -17.76 26.37 -10.84
C MET A 24 -16.72 25.88 -11.86
N PRO A 25 -16.17 26.78 -12.70
CA PRO A 25 -15.08 26.43 -13.60
C PRO A 25 -13.81 26.11 -12.81
N GLY A 26 -12.97 25.26 -13.41
CA GLY A 26 -11.63 24.98 -12.90
C GLY A 26 -10.75 26.23 -12.92
N ARG A 27 -9.70 26.24 -12.11
CA ARG A 27 -8.76 27.35 -11.95
C ARG A 27 -7.30 26.89 -11.98
N LYS A 28 -7.04 25.59 -11.95
CA LYS A 28 -5.69 25.04 -12.07
C LYS A 28 -5.42 24.67 -13.53
N ASN A 29 -4.14 24.75 -13.88
CA ASN A 29 -3.63 24.22 -15.14
C ASN A 29 -2.98 22.87 -14.90
N ASP A 30 -3.07 22.00 -15.91
CA ASP A 30 -2.25 20.79 -15.96
C ASP A 30 -0.80 21.14 -16.30
N TRP A 31 0.06 20.11 -16.32
CA TRP A 31 1.49 20.25 -16.65
C TRP A 31 1.75 20.75 -18.09
N ASN A 32 0.76 20.67 -18.98
CA ASN A 32 0.82 21.20 -20.34
C ASN A 32 0.27 22.64 -20.43
N GLY A 33 -0.09 23.26 -19.31
CA GLY A 33 -0.67 24.60 -19.28
C GLY A 33 -2.16 24.65 -19.62
N LYS A 34 -2.83 23.51 -19.84
CA LYS A 34 -4.26 23.46 -20.13
C LYS A 34 -5.07 23.61 -18.84
N GLN A 35 -5.95 24.60 -18.80
CA GLN A 35 -6.84 24.81 -17.66
C GLN A 35 -7.84 23.65 -17.51
N HIS A 36 -8.03 23.20 -16.28
CA HIS A 36 -9.07 22.23 -15.94
C HIS A 36 -10.47 22.80 -16.20
N LYS A 37 -11.38 21.93 -16.64
CA LYS A 37 -12.74 22.32 -17.03
C LYS A 37 -13.60 22.71 -15.81
N TYR A 38 -13.49 21.96 -14.72
CA TYR A 38 -14.35 22.10 -13.55
C TYR A 38 -13.55 22.23 -12.25
N ARG A 39 -14.12 22.91 -11.26
CA ARG A 39 -13.49 23.05 -9.94
C ARG A 39 -13.52 21.75 -9.14
N TYR A 40 -14.67 21.10 -9.11
CA TYR A 40 -14.91 19.92 -8.28
C TYR A 40 -15.50 18.79 -9.10
N TRP A 41 -15.04 17.58 -8.82
CA TRP A 41 -15.57 16.37 -9.43
C TRP A 41 -16.87 15.94 -8.75
N LEU A 42 -16.83 15.69 -7.44
CA LEU A 42 -18.00 15.34 -6.61
C LEU A 42 -18.37 16.47 -5.65
N ALA A 43 -19.57 16.41 -5.08
CA ALA A 43 -19.97 17.27 -3.98
C ALA A 43 -20.47 16.43 -2.81
N ALA A 44 -20.10 16.83 -1.59
CA ALA A 44 -20.54 16.17 -0.39
C ALA A 44 -20.94 17.14 0.71
N ARG A 45 -21.80 16.63 1.58
CA ARG A 45 -22.16 17.23 2.86
C ARG A 45 -22.09 16.17 3.94
N CYS A 46 -21.89 16.60 5.17
CA CYS A 46 -21.90 15.70 6.30
C CYS A 46 -22.77 16.23 7.44
N GLN A 47 -23.14 15.31 8.32
CA GLN A 47 -23.85 15.62 9.55
C GLN A 47 -23.56 14.56 10.60
N GLN A 48 -23.45 14.98 11.86
CA GLN A 48 -23.47 14.07 13.00
C GLN A 48 -24.92 13.70 13.36
N LEU A 49 -25.22 12.41 13.40
CA LEU A 49 -26.53 11.82 13.71
C LEU A 49 -26.29 10.61 14.61
N ASP A 50 -26.85 10.61 15.83
CA ASP A 50 -26.82 9.44 16.74
C ASP A 50 -25.41 8.85 16.96
N GLY A 51 -24.41 9.71 17.18
CA GLY A 51 -23.01 9.28 17.36
C GLY A 51 -22.30 8.84 16.07
N ILE A 52 -22.97 8.95 14.92
CA ILE A 52 -22.44 8.61 13.59
C ILE A 52 -22.21 9.89 12.79
N LEU A 53 -21.04 9.99 12.15
CA LEU A 53 -20.83 10.98 11.11
C LEU A 53 -21.35 10.41 9.78
N LYS A 54 -22.52 10.88 9.33
CA LYS A 54 -23.07 10.57 8.01
C LYS A 54 -22.51 11.53 6.97
N VAL A 55 -21.95 11.00 5.89
CA VAL A 55 -21.40 11.75 4.76
C VAL A 55 -22.15 11.34 3.51
N SER A 56 -22.81 12.28 2.86
CA SER A 56 -23.63 12.04 1.66
C SER A 56 -22.96 12.72 0.47
N ILE A 57 -22.78 11.95 -0.61
CA ILE A 57 -21.97 12.31 -1.78
C ILE A 57 -22.86 12.24 -3.03
N CYS A 58 -22.83 13.30 -3.83
CA CYS A 58 -23.56 13.45 -5.08
C CYS A 58 -22.60 13.62 -6.26
N THR A 59 -22.94 13.01 -7.39
CA THR A 59 -22.21 13.16 -8.66
C THR A 59 -22.71 14.37 -9.42
N ARG A 60 -21.91 14.85 -10.38
CA ARG A 60 -22.33 15.91 -11.30
C ARG A 60 -23.48 15.46 -12.18
N GLU A 61 -23.36 14.26 -12.73
CA GLU A 61 -24.32 13.66 -13.66
C GLU A 61 -25.72 13.56 -13.03
N ASP A 62 -25.80 13.23 -11.74
CA ASP A 62 -27.05 13.20 -11.00
C ASP A 62 -27.64 14.61 -10.84
N LEU A 63 -26.83 15.57 -10.41
CA LEU A 63 -27.30 16.94 -10.17
C LEU A 63 -27.72 17.65 -11.46
N ASP A 64 -27.06 17.37 -12.58
CA ASP A 64 -27.44 17.87 -13.91
C ASP A 64 -28.81 17.31 -14.37
N LYS A 65 -29.18 16.11 -13.90
CA LYS A 65 -30.50 15.49 -14.08
C LYS A 65 -31.50 15.82 -12.97
N ASN A 66 -31.17 16.76 -12.08
CA ASN A 66 -31.96 17.15 -10.91
C ASN A 66 -32.22 15.99 -9.91
N ILE A 67 -31.36 14.98 -9.88
CA ILE A 67 -31.39 13.88 -8.91
C ILE A 67 -30.63 14.34 -7.66
N LEU A 68 -31.35 14.85 -6.66
CA LEU A 68 -30.76 15.42 -5.44
C LEU A 68 -30.37 14.39 -4.39
N VAL A 69 -30.85 13.15 -4.54
CA VAL A 69 -30.58 12.05 -3.61
C VAL A 69 -29.12 11.62 -3.77
N PRO A 70 -28.34 11.43 -2.69
CA PRO A 70 -26.93 11.06 -2.80
C PRO A 70 -26.72 9.71 -3.49
N LYS A 71 -25.66 9.65 -4.32
CA LYS A 71 -25.20 8.42 -4.96
C LYS A 71 -24.55 7.50 -3.93
N TRP A 72 -23.83 8.07 -2.96
CA TRP A 72 -23.25 7.32 -1.84
C TRP A 72 -23.55 7.98 -0.50
N ASP A 73 -23.81 7.13 0.50
CA ASP A 73 -23.72 7.51 1.91
C ASP A 73 -22.59 6.72 2.57
N ILE A 74 -21.72 7.40 3.31
CA ILE A 74 -20.76 6.80 4.23
C ILE A 74 -21.22 7.10 5.65
N PHE A 75 -21.40 6.04 6.43
CA PHE A 75 -21.68 6.10 7.85
C PHE A 75 -20.38 5.82 8.60
N ILE A 76 -19.95 6.74 9.45
CA ILE A 76 -18.69 6.61 10.20
C ILE A 76 -19.01 6.59 11.69
N ASN A 77 -18.80 5.43 12.31
CA ASN A 77 -18.71 5.30 13.77
C ASN A 77 -17.26 5.60 14.16
N TYR A 78 -17.01 6.86 14.52
CA TYR A 78 -15.67 7.35 14.80
C TYR A 78 -15.11 6.85 16.13
N GLU A 79 -15.95 6.46 17.10
CA GLU A 79 -15.54 5.87 18.39
C GLU A 79 -15.23 4.39 18.25
N GLY A 80 -16.09 3.65 17.55
CA GLY A 80 -15.94 2.21 17.31
C GLY A 80 -15.04 1.87 16.12
N GLU A 81 -14.31 2.83 15.56
CA GLU A 81 -13.41 2.68 14.41
C GLU A 81 -13.99 1.89 13.23
N THR A 82 -15.29 2.04 12.94
CA THR A 82 -15.96 1.32 11.87
C THR A 82 -16.68 2.26 10.92
N TYR A 83 -16.83 1.83 9.67
CA TYR A 83 -17.61 2.55 8.68
C TYR A 83 -18.36 1.58 7.78
N ASN A 84 -19.48 2.03 7.26
CA ASN A 84 -20.26 1.33 6.24
C ASN A 84 -20.61 2.34 5.15
N THR A 85 -20.55 1.88 3.91
CA THR A 85 -20.92 2.67 2.76
C THR A 85 -22.15 2.03 2.13
N ARG A 86 -23.08 2.82 1.61
CA ARG A 86 -24.11 2.32 0.69
C ARG A 86 -24.10 3.13 -0.59
N GLU A 87 -24.48 2.48 -1.67
CA GLU A 87 -24.52 3.04 -3.01
C GLU A 87 -25.91 2.90 -3.61
N ARG A 88 -26.44 4.01 -4.12
CA ARG A 88 -27.70 4.07 -4.84
C ARG A 88 -27.56 3.36 -6.19
N GLN A 89 -28.42 2.39 -6.44
CA GLN A 89 -28.54 1.68 -7.71
C GLN A 89 -29.46 2.46 -8.67
N ASP A 90 -29.53 2.03 -9.92
CA ASP A 90 -30.30 2.71 -10.97
C ASP A 90 -31.81 2.60 -10.74
N ASP A 91 -32.27 1.55 -10.06
CA ASP A 91 -33.66 1.35 -9.62
C ASP A 91 -34.03 2.17 -8.36
N GLY A 92 -33.08 2.96 -7.82
CA GLY A 92 -33.25 3.77 -6.62
C GLY A 92 -33.02 3.02 -5.30
N THR A 93 -32.78 1.70 -5.34
CA THR A 93 -32.43 0.92 -4.14
C THR A 93 -31.00 1.19 -3.69
N TYR A 94 -30.63 0.71 -2.49
CA TYR A 94 -29.28 0.87 -1.96
C TYR A 94 -28.58 -0.47 -1.74
N LYS A 95 -27.34 -0.56 -2.23
CA LYS A 95 -26.44 -1.70 -1.99
C LYS A 95 -25.36 -1.34 -0.98
N TRP A 96 -25.18 -2.17 0.03
CA TRP A 96 -24.14 -2.00 1.03
C TRP A 96 -22.75 -2.38 0.48
N ARG A 97 -21.75 -1.57 0.82
CA ARG A 97 -20.33 -1.72 0.45
C ARG A 97 -19.43 -1.49 1.68
N THR A 98 -18.23 -2.07 1.63
CA THR A 98 -17.14 -1.81 2.58
C THR A 98 -16.09 -0.83 2.01
N ALA A 99 -16.44 -0.14 0.92
CA ALA A 99 -15.54 0.74 0.20
C ALA A 99 -15.21 2.01 1.00
N MET A 100 -13.94 2.41 0.97
CA MET A 100 -13.48 3.72 1.44
C MET A 100 -13.93 4.84 0.49
N ILE A 101 -13.92 6.09 0.97
CA ILE A 101 -14.27 7.27 0.17
C ILE A 101 -13.46 7.35 -1.15
N MET A 102 -12.20 6.90 -1.13
CA MET A 102 -11.31 6.88 -2.29
C MET A 102 -11.64 5.79 -3.33
N ASN A 103 -12.47 4.82 -2.97
CA ASN A 103 -12.81 3.65 -3.80
C ASN A 103 -14.29 3.63 -4.21
N LEU A 104 -15.00 4.76 -4.06
CA LEU A 104 -16.42 4.85 -4.42
C LEU A 104 -16.62 4.91 -5.94
N GLU A 105 -15.67 5.51 -6.64
CA GLU A 105 -15.62 5.61 -8.09
C GLU A 105 -14.30 5.13 -8.64
N GLU A 106 -14.27 4.92 -9.96
CA GLU A 106 -13.08 4.59 -10.71
C GLU A 106 -12.04 5.73 -10.65
N TRP A 107 -10.77 5.31 -10.59
CA TRP A 107 -9.55 6.08 -10.28
C TRP A 107 -9.56 7.59 -10.62
N TYR A 108 -9.72 8.43 -9.60
CA TYR A 108 -9.75 9.91 -9.69
C TYR A 108 -8.45 10.55 -10.22
N THR A 109 -7.28 10.00 -9.89
CA THR A 109 -5.97 10.64 -10.21
C THR A 109 -5.65 10.71 -11.71
N GLY A 110 -6.45 10.07 -12.57
CA GLY A 110 -6.37 10.23 -14.03
C GLY A 110 -7.25 11.35 -14.60
N ARG A 111 -8.21 11.90 -13.83
CA ARG A 111 -9.19 12.86 -14.34
C ARG A 111 -8.65 14.29 -14.31
N ARG A 112 -7.91 14.67 -15.34
CA ARG A 112 -7.32 16.01 -15.57
C ARG A 112 -8.33 17.12 -15.89
N GLU A 113 -9.61 16.87 -15.67
CA GLU A 113 -10.67 17.85 -15.91
C GLU A 113 -11.05 18.64 -14.64
N TYR A 114 -10.53 18.26 -13.47
CA TYR A 114 -10.98 18.74 -12.17
C TYR A 114 -9.84 19.28 -11.30
N ASP A 115 -10.05 20.44 -10.64
CA ASP A 115 -9.06 20.97 -9.68
C ASP A 115 -8.97 20.15 -8.38
N PHE A 116 -10.10 19.60 -7.94
CA PHE A 116 -10.27 18.93 -6.66
C PHE A 116 -11.27 17.78 -6.74
N TYR A 117 -11.03 16.75 -5.91
CA TYR A 117 -11.85 15.54 -5.88
C TYR A 117 -13.28 15.80 -5.45
N MET A 118 -13.47 16.59 -4.39
CA MET A 118 -14.78 16.74 -3.80
C MET A 118 -14.96 18.08 -3.11
N TYR A 119 -16.09 18.72 -3.36
CA TYR A 119 -16.55 19.87 -2.60
C TYR A 119 -17.06 19.45 -1.23
N PHE A 120 -16.70 20.22 -0.21
CA PHE A 120 -17.35 20.28 1.09
C PHE A 120 -17.51 21.74 1.48
N ASN A 121 -18.64 22.10 2.08
CA ASN A 121 -18.78 23.43 2.69
C ASN A 121 -17.81 23.60 3.88
N LYS A 122 -17.55 24.85 4.28
CA LYS A 122 -16.57 25.17 5.34
C LYS A 122 -16.92 24.47 6.67
N GLY A 123 -18.20 24.48 7.05
CA GLY A 123 -18.69 23.82 8.27
C GLY A 123 -18.51 22.31 8.24
N GLY A 124 -18.79 21.66 7.10
CA GLY A 124 -18.60 20.23 6.92
C GLY A 124 -17.13 19.81 6.99
N LYS A 125 -16.24 20.59 6.36
CA LYS A 125 -14.77 20.37 6.47
C LYS A 125 -14.30 20.40 7.92
N TYR A 126 -14.77 21.38 8.69
CA TYR A 126 -14.44 21.51 10.11
C TYR A 126 -15.03 20.35 10.93
N THR A 127 -16.29 20.00 10.71
CA THR A 127 -16.98 18.90 11.40
C THR A 127 -16.25 17.57 11.22
N VAL A 128 -15.87 17.25 9.97
CA VAL A 128 -15.07 16.05 9.66
C VAL A 128 -13.76 16.05 10.47
N ARG A 129 -12.98 17.12 10.38
CA ARG A 129 -11.68 17.21 11.06
C ARG A 129 -11.82 17.07 12.57
N LYS A 130 -12.81 17.75 13.17
CA LYS A 130 -13.06 17.76 14.61
C LYS A 130 -13.44 16.37 15.12
N LEU A 131 -14.38 15.70 14.46
CA LEU A 131 -14.88 14.39 14.92
C LEU A 131 -13.87 13.27 14.66
N LEU A 132 -13.24 13.26 13.48
CA LEU A 132 -12.29 12.22 13.10
C LEU A 132 -10.87 12.44 13.66
N LYS A 133 -10.63 13.61 14.28
CA LYS A 133 -9.33 14.01 14.87
C LYS A 133 -8.17 13.89 13.87
N THR A 134 -8.42 14.22 12.61
CA THR A 134 -7.44 14.13 11.52
C THR A 134 -6.70 15.45 11.32
N VAL A 135 -5.54 15.38 10.67
CA VAL A 135 -4.82 16.58 10.23
C VAL A 135 -5.57 17.22 9.05
N ASN A 136 -6.01 16.39 8.11
CA ASN A 136 -6.72 16.84 6.92
C ASN A 136 -8.21 17.12 7.18
N THR A 137 -8.85 17.85 6.26
CA THR A 137 -10.28 18.20 6.31
C THR A 137 -11.05 17.57 5.15
N GLY A 138 -12.39 17.53 5.27
CA GLY A 138 -13.26 17.05 4.18
C GLY A 138 -12.94 15.63 3.74
N SER A 139 -12.96 15.36 2.42
CA SER A 139 -12.69 14.03 1.88
C SER A 139 -11.31 13.47 2.25
N ALA A 140 -10.28 14.33 2.29
CA ALA A 140 -8.93 13.91 2.68
C ALA A 140 -8.86 13.50 4.16
N GLY A 141 -9.57 14.18 5.06
CA GLY A 141 -9.70 13.78 6.46
C GLY A 141 -10.43 12.45 6.63
N ILE A 142 -11.52 12.23 5.88
CA ILE A 142 -12.22 10.94 5.89
C ILE A 142 -11.29 9.81 5.41
N MET A 143 -10.53 10.05 4.33
CA MET A 143 -9.58 9.09 3.79
C MET A 143 -8.47 8.74 4.80
N GLU A 144 -7.87 9.76 5.42
CA GLU A 144 -6.85 9.61 6.47
C GLU A 144 -7.36 8.72 7.61
N TRP A 145 -8.57 9.00 8.10
CA TRP A 145 -9.18 8.22 9.18
C TRP A 145 -9.47 6.77 8.76
N GLN A 146 -10.05 6.55 7.58
CA GLN A 146 -10.35 5.20 7.08
C GLN A 146 -9.08 4.36 6.88
N GLN A 147 -8.02 4.96 6.35
CA GLN A 147 -6.70 4.32 6.20
C GLN A 147 -6.09 4.00 7.57
N GLY A 148 -6.18 4.93 8.54
CA GLY A 148 -5.72 4.72 9.91
C GLY A 148 -6.41 3.53 10.58
N CYS A 149 -7.73 3.42 10.45
CA CYS A 149 -8.49 2.27 10.97
C CYS A 149 -8.04 0.96 10.31
N LYS A 150 -7.84 0.95 8.99
CA LYS A 150 -7.36 -0.24 8.27
C LYS A 150 -5.96 -0.64 8.75
N LYS A 151 -5.05 0.32 8.91
CA LYS A 151 -3.70 0.08 9.38
C LYS A 151 -3.68 -0.54 10.77
N ARG A 152 -4.42 0.03 11.74
CA ARG A 152 -4.48 -0.51 13.10
C ARG A 152 -4.98 -1.95 13.17
N ARG A 153 -6.01 -2.30 12.39
CA ARG A 153 -6.50 -3.69 12.31
C ARG A 153 -5.47 -4.64 11.70
N GLU A 154 -4.73 -4.18 10.70
CA GLU A 154 -3.65 -4.96 10.10
C GLU A 154 -2.49 -5.14 11.09
N ASP A 155 -2.09 -4.08 11.78
CA ASP A 155 -1.05 -4.12 12.82
C ASP A 155 -1.44 -5.10 13.95
N GLU A 156 -2.70 -5.09 14.39
CA GLU A 156 -3.21 -6.05 15.38
C GLU A 156 -3.19 -7.49 14.86
N ARG A 157 -3.55 -7.70 13.59
CA ARG A 157 -3.50 -9.01 12.95
C ARG A 157 -2.07 -9.54 12.86
N ILE A 158 -1.14 -8.69 12.44
CA ILE A 158 0.29 -9.01 12.37
C ILE A 158 0.80 -9.34 13.76
N ARG A 159 0.47 -8.53 14.77
CA ARG A 159 0.85 -8.78 16.16
C ARG A 159 0.38 -10.14 16.65
N LYS A 160 -0.89 -10.49 16.45
CA LYS A 160 -1.41 -11.83 16.82
C LYS A 160 -0.68 -12.95 16.10
N LEU A 161 -0.25 -12.73 14.85
CA LEU A 161 0.52 -13.73 14.11
C LEU A 161 1.94 -13.88 14.67
N THR A 162 2.63 -12.76 14.94
CA THR A 162 3.99 -12.76 15.48
C THR A 162 4.02 -13.29 16.91
N ASP A 163 3.05 -12.94 17.75
CA ASP A 163 2.96 -13.43 19.14
C ASP A 163 2.88 -14.98 19.18
N ARG A 164 2.16 -15.60 18.23
CA ARG A 164 2.12 -17.06 18.10
C ARG A 164 3.46 -17.65 17.65
N TRP A 165 4.18 -16.96 16.77
CA TRP A 165 5.51 -17.41 16.36
C TRP A 165 6.49 -17.31 17.52
N ASP A 166 6.45 -16.22 18.28
CA ASP A 166 7.27 -16.04 19.47
C ASP A 166 6.99 -17.11 20.53
N GLU A 167 5.73 -17.51 20.72
CA GLU A 167 5.36 -18.62 21.61
C GLU A 167 5.97 -19.96 21.17
N VAL A 168 5.92 -20.27 19.86
CA VAL A 168 6.52 -21.48 19.29
C VAL A 168 8.05 -21.45 19.33
N MET A 169 8.65 -20.26 19.18
CA MET A 169 10.10 -20.07 19.19
C MET A 169 10.68 -19.94 20.60
N LYS A 170 9.86 -19.70 21.63
CA LYS A 170 10.27 -19.59 23.03
C LYS A 170 11.19 -20.72 23.55
N PRO A 171 10.96 -22.02 23.24
CA PRO A 171 11.86 -23.09 23.67
C PRO A 171 13.15 -23.17 22.82
N VAL A 172 13.22 -22.49 21.67
CA VAL A 172 14.43 -22.44 20.85
C VAL A 172 15.43 -21.53 21.55
N GLY A 173 16.37 -22.15 22.26
CA GLY A 173 17.47 -21.44 22.92
C GLY A 173 18.44 -20.82 21.93
N GLU A 174 19.40 -20.07 22.46
CA GLU A 174 20.51 -19.58 21.64
C GLU A 174 21.26 -20.74 20.99
N PRO A 175 21.79 -20.55 19.77
CA PRO A 175 22.66 -21.55 19.16
C PRO A 175 23.82 -21.91 20.10
N PRO A 176 24.23 -23.20 20.17
CA PRO A 176 25.37 -23.61 21.00
C PRO A 176 26.62 -22.76 20.72
N LYS A 177 27.47 -22.59 21.73
CA LYS A 177 28.74 -21.87 21.56
C LYS A 177 29.55 -22.48 20.40
N GLY A 178 29.96 -21.64 19.45
CA GLY A 178 30.70 -22.08 18.26
C GLY A 178 29.83 -22.62 17.12
N PHE A 179 28.49 -22.65 17.26
CA PHE A 179 27.58 -23.06 16.18
C PHE A 179 27.77 -22.20 14.93
N ARG A 180 27.95 -20.88 15.09
CA ARG A 180 28.19 -19.98 13.96
C ARG A 180 29.47 -20.34 13.21
N ASP A 181 30.57 -20.54 13.94
CA ASP A 181 31.86 -20.94 13.35
C ASP A 181 31.75 -22.30 12.66
N TRP A 182 31.06 -23.26 13.29
CA TRP A 182 30.81 -24.56 12.69
C TRP A 182 29.99 -24.43 11.40
N TYR A 183 28.88 -23.71 11.41
CA TYR A 183 28.01 -23.48 10.25
C TYR A 183 28.76 -22.76 9.12
N GLU A 184 29.57 -21.76 9.44
CA GLU A 184 30.35 -21.01 8.46
C GLU A 184 31.37 -21.89 7.71
N HIS A 185 31.86 -22.96 8.33
CA HIS A 185 32.87 -23.88 7.74
C HIS A 185 32.31 -25.23 7.27
N ASN A 186 31.10 -25.60 7.71
CA ASN A 186 30.51 -26.93 7.49
C ASN A 186 29.04 -26.89 7.04
N GLY A 187 28.33 -25.77 7.23
CA GLY A 187 26.91 -25.61 6.85
C GLY A 187 26.67 -25.63 5.35
N PHE A 188 27.74 -25.49 4.56
CA PHE A 188 27.77 -25.82 3.14
C PHE A 188 28.70 -27.02 2.95
N ASP A 189 28.13 -28.22 2.92
CA ASP A 189 28.81 -29.49 2.62
C ASP A 189 29.02 -29.73 1.11
N GLY A 190 28.57 -28.78 0.28
CA GLY A 190 28.74 -28.79 -1.17
C GLY A 190 30.15 -28.43 -1.66
N SER A 191 30.31 -28.40 -2.98
CA SER A 191 31.56 -28.01 -3.64
C SER A 191 32.07 -26.66 -3.13
N ASN A 192 33.34 -26.60 -2.73
CA ASN A 192 33.98 -25.35 -2.35
C ASN A 192 34.44 -24.58 -3.59
N PHE A 193 34.42 -23.26 -3.53
CA PHE A 193 34.79 -22.41 -4.66
C PHE A 193 35.77 -21.31 -4.24
N ILE A 194 36.61 -20.89 -5.20
CA ILE A 194 37.30 -19.61 -5.13
C ILE A 194 36.73 -18.70 -6.21
N TYR A 195 36.03 -17.65 -5.78
CA TYR A 195 35.51 -16.62 -6.68
C TYR A 195 36.56 -15.54 -6.93
N TYR A 196 36.93 -15.32 -8.18
CA TYR A 196 37.95 -14.33 -8.56
C TYR A 196 37.42 -13.37 -9.64
N LYS A 197 38.01 -12.18 -9.74
CA LYS A 197 37.46 -11.08 -10.57
C LYS A 197 37.48 -11.40 -12.07
N GLY A 198 38.53 -12.03 -12.59
CA GLY A 198 38.72 -12.33 -14.01
C GLY A 198 40.13 -12.84 -14.32
N ALA A 199 40.47 -12.97 -15.60
CA ALA A 199 41.80 -13.42 -16.01
C ALA A 199 42.90 -12.54 -15.38
N GLY A 200 43.94 -13.16 -14.83
CA GLY A 200 45.04 -12.44 -14.17
C GLY A 200 44.75 -11.94 -12.75
N ALA A 201 43.61 -12.31 -12.14
CA ALA A 201 43.35 -11.98 -10.73
C ALA A 201 44.43 -12.56 -9.82
N LYS A 202 44.96 -11.73 -8.91
CA LYS A 202 45.93 -12.11 -7.88
C LYS A 202 45.27 -12.54 -6.57
N THR A 203 43.99 -12.24 -6.39
CA THR A 203 43.21 -12.60 -5.20
C THR A 203 41.87 -13.22 -5.56
N GLY A 204 41.34 -14.02 -4.64
CA GLY A 204 40.00 -14.62 -4.76
C GLY A 204 39.35 -14.85 -3.40
N TYR A 205 38.02 -14.87 -3.36
CA TYR A 205 37.27 -15.19 -2.15
C TYR A 205 37.00 -16.68 -2.07
N CYS A 206 37.52 -17.34 -1.04
CA CYS A 206 37.33 -18.77 -0.80
C CYS A 206 36.05 -19.00 0.02
N THR A 207 35.14 -19.84 -0.48
CA THR A 207 33.91 -20.19 0.24
C THR A 207 34.12 -21.16 1.39
N SER A 208 35.29 -21.81 1.48
CA SER A 208 35.60 -22.76 2.55
C SER A 208 36.12 -22.08 3.82
N CYS A 209 36.99 -21.07 3.68
CA CYS A 209 37.56 -20.35 4.82
C CYS A 209 37.00 -18.94 4.97
N LEU A 210 36.03 -18.59 4.14
CA LEU A 210 35.31 -17.30 4.12
C LEU A 210 36.23 -16.08 4.11
N LYS A 211 37.40 -16.19 3.47
CA LYS A 211 38.41 -15.15 3.40
C LYS A 211 38.81 -14.85 1.96
N THR A 212 39.23 -13.62 1.73
CA THR A 212 39.97 -13.25 0.53
C THR A 212 41.40 -13.77 0.67
N VAL A 213 41.83 -14.60 -0.28
CA VAL A 213 43.13 -15.25 -0.29
C VAL A 213 43.95 -14.76 -1.50
N GLN A 214 45.27 -14.70 -1.33
CA GLN A 214 46.20 -14.51 -2.45
C GLN A 214 46.23 -15.80 -3.27
N LEU A 215 46.19 -15.67 -4.60
CA LEU A 215 46.23 -16.81 -5.51
C LEU A 215 47.69 -17.06 -5.90
N ASP A 216 48.14 -18.28 -5.61
CA ASP A 216 49.42 -18.87 -5.96
C ASP A 216 49.49 -19.34 -7.42
N VAL A 217 48.33 -19.62 -8.03
CA VAL A 217 48.20 -20.04 -9.42
C VAL A 217 47.39 -19.03 -10.25
N LYS A 218 47.60 -19.01 -11.58
CA LYS A 218 46.73 -18.27 -12.51
C LYS A 218 45.38 -19.00 -12.65
N PRO A 219 44.28 -18.48 -12.09
CA PRO A 219 43.01 -19.22 -12.02
C PRO A 219 42.30 -19.26 -13.38
N LYS A 220 41.85 -20.45 -13.80
CA LYS A 220 40.92 -20.65 -14.93
C LYS A 220 39.54 -21.05 -14.42
N HIS A 221 38.48 -20.63 -15.13
CA HIS A 221 37.11 -20.93 -14.72
C HIS A 221 36.84 -22.44 -14.81
N ASN A 222 36.20 -23.02 -13.79
CA ASN A 222 35.97 -24.45 -13.58
C ASN A 222 37.24 -25.30 -13.43
N MET A 223 38.39 -24.66 -13.20
CA MET A 223 39.61 -25.38 -12.82
C MET A 223 39.47 -25.85 -11.37
N SER A 224 39.78 -27.12 -11.11
CA SER A 224 39.92 -27.62 -9.75
C SER A 224 41.28 -27.25 -9.17
N GLY A 225 41.35 -27.03 -7.87
CA GLY A 225 42.59 -26.72 -7.16
C GLY A 225 42.42 -26.83 -5.65
N LYS A 226 43.39 -26.32 -4.90
CA LYS A 226 43.31 -26.20 -3.44
C LYS A 226 43.39 -24.74 -3.04
N CYS A 227 42.66 -24.37 -1.99
CA CYS A 227 42.83 -23.05 -1.42
C CYS A 227 44.22 -22.92 -0.76
N PRO A 228 45.01 -21.88 -1.02
CA PRO A 228 46.36 -21.72 -0.46
C PRO A 228 46.37 -21.44 1.06
N VAL A 229 45.21 -21.11 1.65
CA VAL A 229 45.09 -20.82 3.08
C VAL A 229 44.51 -22.00 3.85
N CYS A 230 43.40 -22.59 3.39
CA CYS A 230 42.73 -23.69 4.11
C CYS A 230 42.93 -25.08 3.48
N ASN A 231 43.66 -25.18 2.37
CA ASN A 231 44.00 -26.42 1.66
C ASN A 231 42.83 -27.32 1.23
N ARG A 232 41.57 -26.89 1.40
CA ARG A 232 40.40 -27.63 0.89
C ARG A 232 40.39 -27.63 -0.64
N ILE A 233 39.93 -28.74 -1.21
CA ILE A 233 39.70 -28.88 -2.65
C ILE A 233 38.57 -27.94 -3.05
N ILE A 234 38.84 -27.08 -4.03
CA ILE A 234 37.94 -26.04 -4.52
C ILE A 234 37.88 -26.05 -6.05
N ASN A 235 36.85 -25.40 -6.61
CA ASN A 235 36.79 -25.04 -8.02
C ASN A 235 36.88 -23.52 -8.20
N TYR A 236 37.71 -23.06 -9.12
CA TYR A 236 37.86 -21.63 -9.41
C TYR A 236 36.69 -21.13 -10.28
N VAL A 237 36.01 -20.08 -9.83
CA VAL A 237 34.88 -19.49 -10.56
C VAL A 237 35.14 -18.01 -10.84
N SER A 238 35.42 -17.71 -12.10
CA SER A 238 35.53 -16.31 -12.58
C SER A 238 34.18 -15.59 -12.46
N ARG A 239 34.15 -14.47 -11.72
CA ARG A 239 32.97 -13.58 -11.65
C ARG A 239 32.68 -12.92 -13.01
N ALA A 240 33.71 -12.66 -13.83
CA ALA A 240 33.54 -12.15 -15.19
C ALA A 240 32.89 -13.15 -16.16
N LYS A 241 32.85 -14.45 -15.81
CA LYS A 241 32.18 -15.50 -16.60
C LYS A 241 30.86 -15.99 -16.01
N LYS A 242 30.44 -15.47 -14.86
CA LYS A 242 29.06 -15.70 -14.39
C LYS A 242 28.12 -15.01 -15.38
N LYS A 243 27.40 -15.79 -16.18
CA LYS A 243 26.23 -15.26 -16.88
C LYS A 243 25.26 -14.80 -15.79
N ASN A 244 24.79 -13.56 -15.86
CA ASN A 244 23.57 -13.21 -15.15
C ASN A 244 22.52 -14.24 -15.56
N VAL A 245 21.95 -14.95 -14.60
CA VAL A 245 20.68 -15.63 -14.86
C VAL A 245 19.75 -14.51 -15.29
N LYS A 246 19.46 -14.42 -16.60
CA LYS A 246 18.34 -13.60 -17.04
C LYS A 246 17.15 -14.26 -16.38
N THR A 247 16.62 -13.65 -15.32
CA THR A 247 15.26 -13.95 -14.86
C THR A 247 14.40 -13.77 -16.09
N GLY A 248 13.99 -14.89 -16.69
CA GLY A 248 13.09 -14.88 -17.82
C GLY A 248 11.82 -14.19 -17.34
N SER A 249 11.58 -13.01 -17.87
CA SER A 249 10.24 -12.47 -17.98
C SER A 249 9.46 -13.41 -18.89
N SER A 250 8.99 -14.52 -18.32
CA SER A 250 7.92 -15.31 -18.91
C SER A 250 6.63 -14.59 -18.53
N SER A 251 6.17 -13.74 -19.44
CA SER A 251 4.77 -13.34 -19.54
C SER A 251 3.91 -14.60 -19.58
N ALA A 252 3.38 -15.02 -18.44
CA ALA A 252 2.23 -15.89 -18.37
C ALA A 252 1.01 -14.99 -18.20
N GLY A 253 0.44 -14.57 -19.33
CA GLY A 253 -0.96 -14.22 -19.36
C GLY A 253 -1.76 -15.51 -19.24
N LEU A 254 -2.53 -15.62 -18.16
CA LEU A 254 -3.84 -16.23 -18.06
C LEU A 254 -4.54 -15.56 -16.88
#